data_AF-A0A7C3HHX4-F1
#
_entry.id   AF-A0A7C3HHX4-F1
#
_cell.length_a   1.000
_cell.length_b   1.000
_cell.length_c   1.000
_cell.angle_alpha   90.00
_cell.angle_beta   90.00
_cell.angle_gamma   90.00
#
_symmetry.space_group_name_H-M   'P 1'
#
loop_
_entity.id
_entity.type
_entity.pdbx_description
1 polymer ?
#
loop_
_entity_poly.entity_id
_entity_poly.type
_entity_poly.pdbx_seq_one_letter_code
_entity_poly.pdbx_strand_id
1 'polypeptide(L)'
;MDRARVDRRVAGFGIMGGLLMLFGDMCFYMIPVSGADFHPTSVIMDMPLNRLILGGILGPLAGLLYAAGSILFYFIFRTYNALLARILTLLFVVMFIVGGAAHSIYPTYGFIPHGDMSHMREKITALIGALNTVSIVSGVAA
;
A
#
# COMPACT_ATOMS: atom_id res chain seq x y z
N MET A 1 14.57 -14.45 -25.55
CA MET A 1 13.35 -13.70 -25.18
C MET A 1 13.65 -12.23 -25.36
N ASP A 2 12.86 -11.50 -26.15
CA ASP A 2 13.11 -10.09 -26.47
C ASP A 2 12.98 -9.21 -25.22
N ARG A 3 14.05 -8.51 -24.84
CA ARG A 3 14.16 -7.73 -23.60
C ARG A 3 13.07 -6.65 -23.53
N ALA A 4 12.76 -6.03 -24.68
CA ALA A 4 11.69 -5.04 -24.79
C ALA A 4 10.30 -5.62 -24.49
N ARG A 5 10.07 -6.90 -24.79
CA ARG A 5 8.80 -7.59 -24.48
C ARG A 5 8.67 -7.88 -22.98
N VAL A 6 9.78 -8.18 -22.31
CA VAL A 6 9.80 -8.39 -20.85
C VAL A 6 9.54 -7.07 -20.13
N ASP A 7 10.23 -6.00 -20.53
CA ASP A 7 10.09 -4.67 -19.90
C ASP A 7 8.65 -4.14 -20.04
N ARG A 8 8.01 -4.33 -21.20
CA ARG A 8 6.60 -3.95 -21.40
C ARG A 8 5.63 -4.73 -20.51
N ARG A 9 5.87 -6.03 -20.29
CA ARG A 9 5.02 -6.85 -19.41
C ARG A 9 5.16 -6.44 -17.96
N VAL A 10 6.40 -6.21 -17.52
CA VAL A 10 6.69 -5.73 -16.16
C VAL A 10 6.07 -4.35 -15.94
N ALA A 11 6.18 -3.44 -16.92
CA ALA A 11 5.52 -2.14 -16.88
C ALA A 11 3.99 -2.27 -16.75
N GLY A 12 3.40 -3.19 -17.51
CA GLY A 12 1.97 -3.49 -17.42
C GLY A 12 1.54 -3.93 -16.02
N PHE A 13 2.31 -4.78 -15.35
CA PHE A 13 2.03 -5.17 -13.95
C PHE A 13 2.11 -3.97 -13.00
N GLY A 14 3.13 -3.12 -13.15
CA GLY A 14 3.28 -1.91 -12.33
C GLY A 14 2.11 -0.94 -12.47
N ILE A 15 1.71 -0.64 -13.72
CA ILE A 15 0.57 0.23 -14.01
C ILE A 15 -0.71 -0.36 -13.46
N MET A 16 -0.97 -1.65 -13.71
CA MET A 16 -2.17 -2.32 -13.21
C MET A 16 -2.23 -2.33 -11.68
N GLY A 17 -1.11 -2.62 -11.00
CA GLY A 17 -1.02 -2.57 -9.55
C GLY A 17 -1.29 -1.17 -8.99
N GLY A 18 -0.67 -0.14 -9.57
CA GLY A 18 -0.87 1.25 -9.15
C GLY A 18 -2.31 1.74 -9.37
N LEU A 19 -2.91 1.39 -10.51
CA LEU A 19 -4.32 1.69 -10.78
C LEU A 19 -5.26 0.97 -9.80
N LEU A 20 -4.98 -0.28 -9.45
CA LEU A 20 -5.75 -1.03 -8.46
C LEU A 20 -5.64 -0.41 -7.06
N MET A 21 -4.47 0.09 -6.65
CA MET A 21 -4.31 0.81 -5.39
C MET A 21 -5.12 2.10 -5.39
N LEU A 22 -4.95 2.93 -6.43
CA LEU A 22 -5.67 4.20 -6.56
C LEU A 22 -7.18 4.00 -6.59
N PHE A 23 -7.65 3.04 -7.39
CA PHE A 23 -9.08 2.72 -7.48
C PHE A 23 -9.59 2.11 -6.18
N GLY A 24 -8.79 1.29 -5.52
CA GLY A 24 -9.09 0.75 -4.20
C GLY A 24 -9.33 1.86 -3.20
N ASP A 25 -8.40 2.80 -3.04
CA ASP A 25 -8.56 3.92 -2.12
C ASP A 25 -9.80 4.76 -2.49
N MET A 26 -9.96 5.15 -3.75
CA MET A 26 -11.06 6.02 -4.16
C MET A 26 -12.44 5.32 -4.05
N CYS A 27 -12.55 4.05 -4.43
CA CYS A 27 -13.83 3.34 -4.49
C CYS A 27 -14.19 2.58 -3.22
N PHE A 28 -13.23 2.21 -2.37
CA PHE A 28 -13.55 1.66 -1.06
C PHE A 28 -13.88 2.76 -0.05
N TYR A 29 -13.22 3.91 -0.11
CA TYR A 29 -13.56 5.02 0.77
C TYR A 29 -14.83 5.74 0.34
N MET A 30 -15.10 5.96 -0.97
CA MET A 30 -16.37 6.50 -1.54
C MET A 30 -16.98 7.75 -0.86
N ILE A 31 -16.28 8.36 0.08
CA ILE A 31 -16.62 9.63 0.69
C ILE A 31 -15.72 10.64 -0.04
N PRO A 32 -16.29 11.68 -0.68
CA PRO A 32 -15.52 12.75 -1.27
C PRO A 32 -14.93 13.63 -0.15
N VAL A 33 -13.95 13.09 0.58
CA VAL A 33 -13.14 13.83 1.54
C VAL A 33 -11.86 14.28 0.85
N SER A 34 -11.45 15.51 1.11
CA SER A 34 -10.09 15.95 0.84
C SER A 34 -9.10 14.99 1.52
N GLY A 35 -7.98 14.67 0.87
CA GLY A 35 -6.93 13.87 1.52
C GLY A 35 -6.42 14.49 2.83
N ALA A 36 -6.56 15.81 3.00
CA ALA A 36 -6.23 16.53 4.23
C ALA A 36 -7.23 16.29 5.38
N ASP A 37 -8.49 15.97 5.06
CA ASP A 37 -9.57 15.71 6.01
C ASP A 37 -9.87 14.21 6.17
N PHE A 38 -9.09 13.37 5.48
CA PHE A 38 -9.25 11.93 5.52
C PHE A 38 -8.73 11.40 6.85
N HIS A 39 -9.66 11.05 7.75
CA HIS A 39 -9.36 10.33 8.99
C HIS A 39 -9.52 8.82 8.72
N PRO A 40 -8.43 8.08 8.49
CA PRO A 40 -8.52 6.71 8.00
C PRO A 40 -9.29 5.80 8.98
N THR A 41 -9.14 6.04 10.28
CA THR A 41 -9.72 5.21 11.33
C THR A 41 -11.23 5.37 11.50
N SER A 42 -11.81 6.56 11.31
CA SER A 42 -13.26 6.76 11.40
C SER A 42 -13.97 6.22 10.16
N VAL A 43 -13.44 6.51 8.97
CA VAL A 43 -14.01 6.05 7.70
C VAL A 43 -14.05 4.52 7.63
N ILE A 44 -13.00 3.86 8.11
CA ILE A 44 -12.86 2.41 8.02
C ILE A 44 -13.74 1.67 9.04
N MET A 45 -14.06 2.28 10.18
CA MET A 45 -14.98 1.70 11.16
C MET A 45 -16.43 1.68 10.67
N ASP A 46 -16.85 2.69 9.90
CA ASP A 46 -18.21 2.75 9.35
C ASP A 46 -18.36 1.99 8.02
N MET A 47 -17.27 1.38 7.53
CA MET A 47 -17.26 0.70 6.24
C MET A 47 -18.07 -0.62 6.29
N PRO A 48 -18.91 -0.89 5.28
CA PRO A 48 -19.60 -2.17 5.14
C PRO A 48 -18.62 -3.36 5.12
N LEU A 49 -18.93 -4.42 5.86
CA LEU A 49 -18.08 -5.61 6.01
C LEU A 49 -17.62 -6.22 4.67
N ASN A 50 -18.52 -6.31 3.68
CA ASN A 50 -18.21 -6.85 2.37
C ASN A 50 -17.14 -6.03 1.64
N ARG A 51 -17.17 -4.70 1.76
CA ARG A 51 -16.18 -3.80 1.16
C ARG A 51 -14.84 -3.91 1.86
N LEU A 52 -14.86 -4.05 3.19
CA LEU A 52 -13.66 -4.25 3.98
C LEU A 52 -12.94 -5.56 3.60
N ILE A 53 -13.68 -6.65 3.40
CA ILE A 53 -13.14 -7.93 2.93
C ILE A 53 -12.55 -7.78 1.52
N LEU A 54 -13.28 -7.14 0.61
CA LEU A 54 -12.80 -6.91 -0.76
C LEU A 54 -11.53 -6.05 -0.78
N GLY A 55 -11.48 -4.96 -0.03
CA GLY A 55 -10.30 -4.12 0.11
C GLY A 55 -9.12 -4.87 0.74
N GLY A 56 -9.37 -5.67 1.78
CA GLY A 56 -8.36 -6.50 2.43
C GLY A 56 -7.74 -7.57 1.53
N ILE A 57 -8.49 -8.09 0.54
CA ILE A 57 -7.98 -9.07 -0.44
C ILE A 57 -7.31 -8.37 -1.63
N LEU A 58 -7.90 -7.29 -2.14
CA LEU A 58 -7.39 -6.59 -3.32
C LEU A 58 -6.10 -5.81 -3.02
N GLY A 59 -5.93 -5.29 -1.81
CA GLY A 59 -4.72 -4.57 -1.40
C GLY A 59 -3.43 -5.38 -1.61
N PRO A 60 -3.29 -6.58 -1.05
CA PRO A 60 -2.13 -7.45 -1.28
C PRO A 60 -1.89 -7.79 -2.76
N LEU A 61 -2.95 -8.06 -3.52
CA LEU A 61 -2.84 -8.36 -4.96
C LEU A 61 -2.31 -7.15 -5.75
N ALA A 62 -2.88 -5.96 -5.50
CA ALA A 62 -2.40 -4.71 -6.07
C ALA A 62 -0.94 -4.47 -5.68
N GLY A 63 -0.59 -4.75 -4.42
CA GLY A 63 0.75 -4.68 -3.88
C GLY A 63 1.77 -5.52 -4.63
N LEU A 64 1.45 -6.79 -4.87
CA LEU A 64 2.32 -7.72 -5.60
C LEU A 64 2.54 -7.28 -7.05
N LEU A 65 1.48 -6.82 -7.73
CA LEU A 65 1.56 -6.33 -9.10
C LEU A 65 2.43 -5.07 -9.21
N TYR A 66 2.25 -4.14 -8.27
CA TYR A 66 3.03 -2.91 -8.21
C TYR A 66 4.50 -3.19 -7.89
N ALA A 67 4.78 -4.08 -6.92
CA ALA A 67 6.13 -4.50 -6.57
C ALA A 67 6.84 -5.19 -7.76
N ALA A 68 6.13 -6.07 -8.48
CA ALA A 68 6.66 -6.71 -9.67
C ALA A 68 7.03 -5.67 -10.74
N GLY A 69 6.17 -4.68 -10.98
CA GLY A 69 6.45 -3.59 -11.91
C GLY A 69 7.62 -2.70 -11.50
N SER A 70 7.81 -2.50 -10.20
CA SER A 70 8.85 -1.64 -9.63
C SER A 70 10.27 -2.18 -9.84
N ILE A 71 10.43 -3.44 -10.25
CA ILE A 71 11.71 -3.99 -10.72
C ILE A 71 12.29 -3.18 -11.89
N LEU A 72 11.44 -2.45 -12.63
CA LEU A 72 11.88 -1.52 -13.68
C LEU A 72 12.85 -0.46 -13.17
N PHE A 73 12.76 0.00 -11.91
CA PHE A 73 13.74 0.92 -11.36
C PHE A 73 15.15 0.36 -11.47
N TYR A 74 15.34 -0.91 -11.09
CA TYR A 74 16.63 -1.57 -11.23
C TYR A 74 17.07 -1.65 -12.69
N PHE A 75 16.18 -2.06 -13.60
CA PHE A 75 16.53 -2.25 -15.01
C PHE A 75 16.87 -0.95 -15.75
N ILE A 76 16.19 0.14 -15.40
CA ILE A 76 16.42 1.47 -15.98
C ILE A 76 17.73 2.07 -15.47
N PHE A 77 17.98 2.03 -14.16
CA PHE A 77 19.15 2.71 -13.60
C PHE A 77 20.46 1.91 -13.74
N ARG A 78 20.39 0.56 -13.84
CA ARG A 78 21.61 -0.26 -13.90
C ARG A 78 22.47 -0.01 -15.14
N THR A 79 21.89 0.51 -16.23
CA THR A 79 22.63 0.84 -17.45
C THR A 79 23.55 2.04 -17.27
N TYR A 80 23.25 2.89 -16.27
CA TYR A 80 24.03 4.08 -15.94
C TYR A 80 24.97 3.82 -14.76
N ASN A 81 24.45 3.27 -13.65
CA ASN A 81 25.25 2.93 -12.48
C ASN A 81 24.59 1.80 -11.69
N ALA A 82 25.24 0.64 -11.63
CA ALA A 82 24.70 -0.55 -10.99
C ALA A 82 24.58 -0.43 -9.45
N LEU A 83 25.48 0.31 -8.80
CA LEU A 83 25.41 0.55 -7.36
C LEU A 83 24.22 1.45 -7.03
N LEU A 84 24.06 2.56 -7.76
CA LEU A 84 22.93 3.47 -7.59
C LEU A 84 21.60 2.75 -7.84
N ALA A 85 21.51 1.92 -8.89
CA ALA A 85 20.32 1.14 -9.18
C ALA A 85 19.92 0.21 -8.02
N ARG A 86 20.91 -0.43 -7.38
CA ARG A 86 20.68 -1.28 -6.19
C ARG A 86 20.20 -0.46 -5.00
N ILE A 87 20.84 0.68 -4.73
CA ILE A 87 20.46 1.57 -3.62
C ILE A 87 19.03 2.06 -3.80
N LEU A 88 18.67 2.59 -4.97
CA LEU A 88 17.32 3.09 -5.25
C LEU A 88 16.26 1.99 -5.13
N THR A 89 16.56 0.80 -5.68
CA THR A 89 15.63 -0.34 -5.60
C THR A 89 15.46 -0.80 -4.15
N LEU A 90 16.54 -0.84 -3.36
CA LEU A 90 16.49 -1.22 -1.96
C LEU A 90 15.69 -0.21 -1.13
N LEU A 91 15.95 1.09 -1.31
CA LEU A 91 15.20 2.16 -0.64
C LEU A 91 13.71 2.10 -0.99
N PHE A 92 13.39 1.85 -2.26
CA PHE A 92 12.01 1.65 -2.69
C PHE A 92 11.36 0.43 -2.02
N VAL A 93 12.05 -0.71 -1.94
CA VAL A 93 11.54 -1.90 -1.24
C VAL A 93 11.27 -1.62 0.24
N VAL A 94 12.19 -0.92 0.91
CA VAL A 94 12.01 -0.53 2.31
C VAL A 94 10.79 0.38 2.47
N MET A 95 10.69 1.43 1.65
CA MET A 95 9.54 2.33 1.62
C MET A 95 8.23 1.54 1.40
N PHE A 96 8.24 0.62 0.44
CA PHE A 96 7.06 -0.18 0.09
C PHE A 96 6.62 -1.12 1.21
N ILE A 97 7.57 -1.75 1.92
CA ILE A 97 7.26 -2.61 3.08
C ILE A 97 6.69 -1.79 4.23
N VAL A 98 7.31 -0.65 4.55
CA VAL A 98 6.85 0.21 5.66
C VAL A 98 5.47 0.78 5.37
N GLY A 99 5.27 1.39 4.19
CA GLY A 99 3.99 1.93 3.77
C GLY A 99 2.92 0.83 3.62
N GLY A 100 3.27 -0.31 3.03
CA GLY A 100 2.36 -1.46 2.91
C GLY A 100 1.93 -2.03 4.26
N ALA A 101 2.86 -2.13 5.23
CA ALA A 101 2.53 -2.56 6.59
C ALA A 101 1.56 -1.57 7.27
N ALA A 102 1.82 -0.27 7.16
CA ALA A 102 0.94 0.78 7.66
C ALA A 102 -0.44 0.77 6.99
N HIS A 103 -0.55 0.42 5.71
CA HIS A 103 -1.85 0.27 5.05
C HIS A 103 -2.58 -1.02 5.42
N SER A 104 -1.84 -2.13 5.61
CA SER A 104 -2.42 -3.46 5.86
C SER A 104 -3.13 -3.59 7.21
N ILE A 105 -2.83 -2.72 8.18
CA ILE A 105 -3.46 -2.75 9.50
C ILE A 105 -4.87 -2.15 9.51
N TYR A 106 -5.19 -1.29 8.53
CA TYR A 106 -6.47 -0.60 8.46
C TYR A 106 -7.67 -1.54 8.28
N PRO A 107 -7.63 -2.54 7.36
CA PRO A 107 -8.67 -3.56 7.30
C PRO A 107 -8.93 -4.24 8.65
N THR A 108 -7.87 -4.60 9.39
CA THR A 108 -7.97 -5.17 10.74
C THR A 108 -8.68 -4.24 11.72
N TYR A 109 -8.40 -2.94 11.64
CA TYR A 109 -9.09 -1.93 12.44
C TYR A 109 -10.58 -1.82 12.10
N GLY A 110 -10.93 -1.91 10.80
CA GLY A 110 -12.31 -1.88 10.33
C GLY A 110 -13.14 -3.10 10.73
N PHE A 111 -12.51 -4.25 11.02
CA PHE A 111 -13.23 -5.45 11.46
C PHE A 111 -13.72 -5.37 12.91
N ILE A 112 -13.16 -4.45 13.71
CA ILE A 112 -13.51 -4.28 15.12
C ILE A 112 -15.02 -4.10 15.35
N PRO A 113 -15.73 -3.18 14.67
CA PRO A 113 -17.18 -3.01 14.86
C PRO A 113 -18.04 -4.16 14.34
N HIS A 114 -17.51 -5.06 13.52
CA HIS A 114 -18.26 -6.16 12.89
C HIS A 114 -18.13 -7.51 13.62
N GLY A 115 -17.45 -7.56 14.77
CA GLY A 115 -17.26 -8.81 15.53
C GLY A 115 -16.78 -8.60 16.96
N ASP A 116 -16.39 -9.68 17.63
CA ASP A 116 -15.99 -9.67 19.05
C ASP A 116 -14.52 -9.24 19.28
N MET A 117 -14.04 -8.28 18.47
CA MET A 117 -12.66 -7.78 18.49
C MET A 117 -12.51 -6.45 19.23
N SER A 118 -13.54 -6.02 19.97
CA SER A 118 -13.55 -4.77 20.74
C SER A 118 -12.35 -4.65 21.69
N HIS A 119 -11.96 -5.77 22.33
CA HIS A 119 -10.80 -5.87 23.22
C HIS A 119 -9.44 -5.63 22.54
N MET A 120 -9.38 -5.68 21.20
CA MET A 120 -8.16 -5.41 20.43
C MET A 120 -8.00 -3.94 20.03
N ARG A 121 -9.04 -3.11 20.23
CA ARG A 121 -9.08 -1.73 19.73
C ARG A 121 -7.90 -0.88 20.20
N GLU A 122 -7.58 -0.92 21.49
CA GLU A 122 -6.46 -0.15 22.05
C GLU A 122 -5.12 -0.60 21.47
N LYS A 123 -4.91 -1.92 21.38
CA LYS A 123 -3.68 -2.51 20.84
C LYS A 123 -3.46 -2.14 19.37
N ILE A 124 -4.52 -2.25 18.54
CA ILE A 124 -4.43 -1.93 17.12
C ILE A 124 -4.26 -0.42 16.92
N THR A 125 -4.93 0.43 17.71
CA THR A 125 -4.75 1.89 17.66
C THR A 125 -3.31 2.29 18.00
N ALA A 126 -2.74 1.69 19.06
CA ALA A 126 -1.34 1.92 19.43
C ALA A 126 -0.38 1.47 18.33
N LEU A 127 -0.64 0.33 17.69
CA LEU A 127 0.15 -0.17 16.56
C LEU A 127 0.09 0.76 15.35
N ILE A 128 -1.10 1.28 15.00
CA ILE A 128 -1.26 2.30 13.95
C ILE A 128 -0.41 3.54 14.28
N GLY A 129 -0.47 4.03 15.52
CA GLY A 129 0.33 5.18 15.96
C GLY A 129 1.85 4.94 15.85
N ALA A 130 2.31 3.74 16.21
CA ALA A 130 3.70 3.35 16.08
C ALA A 130 4.14 3.26 14.61
N LEU A 131 3.33 2.64 13.75
CA LEU A 131 3.60 2.53 12.30
C LEU A 131 3.59 3.89 11.61
N ASN A 132 2.70 4.81 12.02
CA ASN A 132 2.69 6.18 11.50
C ASN A 132 3.96 6.93 11.92
N THR A 133 4.40 6.79 13.17
CA THR A 133 5.69 7.37 13.62
C THR A 133 6.86 6.86 12.78
N VAL A 134 6.94 5.55 12.56
CA VAL A 134 7.97 4.95 11.70
C VAL A 134 7.88 5.49 10.27
N SER A 135 6.67 5.60 9.71
CA SER A 135 6.44 6.10 8.36
C SER A 135 6.86 7.57 8.20
N ILE A 136 6.58 8.42 9.20
CA ILE A 136 7.02 9.83 9.21
C ILE A 136 8.55 9.91 9.28
N VAL A 137 9.17 9.19 10.22
CA VAL A 137 10.63 9.22 10.40
C VAL A 137 11.38 8.69 9.17
N SER A 138 10.79 7.71 8.48
CA SER A 138 11.35 7.15 7.25
C SER A 138 11.03 7.96 5.99
N GLY A 139 10.26 9.05 6.10
CA GLY A 139 9.85 9.87 4.94
C GLY A 139 8.89 9.16 3.98
N VAL A 140 8.17 8.15 4.47
CA VAL A 140 7.22 7.33 3.72
C VAL A 140 5.77 7.80 3.91
N ALA A 141 5.52 8.60 4.96
CA ALA A 141 4.21 9.22 5.17
C ALA A 141 3.93 10.28 4.08
N ALA A 142 2.79 10.14 3.40
CA ALA A 142 2.22 11.14 2.51
C ALA A 142 1.15 11.94 3.25
#